data_AF-A0A9D9IAM9-F1
#
_entry.id   AF-A0A9D9IAM9-F1
#
_cell.length_a   1.000
_cell.length_b   1.000
_cell.length_c   1.000
_cell.angle_alpha   90.00
_cell.angle_beta   90.00
_cell.angle_gamma   90.00
#
_symmetry.space_group_name_H-M   'P 1'
#
loop_
_entity.id
_entity.type
_entity.pdbx_description
1 polymer ?
#
loop_
_entity_poly.entity_id
_entity_poly.type
_entity_poly.pdbx_seq_one_letter_code
_entity_poly.pdbx_strand_id
1 'polypeptide(L)'
;MHYKVLADKVRYYKESKEGVDTMCKAMENLVEKYGKQYKAEGRAEGKAEEKKERILRLLLDGTLPVQKIASIYDLQIEDVEKIQREYLNKR
;
A
#
# COMPACT_ATOMS: atom_id res chain seq x y z
N MET A 1 1.15 8.94 37.81
CA MET A 1 1.42 7.61 37.20
C MET A 1 1.88 6.68 38.33
N HIS A 2 1.24 5.53 38.53
CA HIS A 2 1.51 4.66 39.70
C HIS A 2 2.85 3.91 39.63
N TYR A 3 3.45 3.81 38.44
CA TYR A 3 4.74 3.16 38.22
C TYR A 3 5.87 4.19 38.13
N LYS A 4 6.64 4.31 39.22
CA LYS A 4 7.71 5.31 39.36
C LYS A 4 8.77 5.21 38.24
N VAL A 5 9.21 3.99 37.91
CA VAL A 5 10.21 3.76 36.86
C VAL A 5 9.74 4.25 35.49
N LEU A 6 8.47 4.00 35.14
CA LEU A 6 7.92 4.46 33.87
C LEU A 6 7.72 5.98 33.88
N ALA A 7 7.28 6.54 35.01
CA ALA A 7 7.10 7.98 35.17
C ALA A 7 8.42 8.74 34.96
N ASP A 8 9.53 8.26 35.52
CA ASP A 8 10.84 8.90 35.38
C ASP A 8 11.36 8.84 33.94
N LYS A 9 11.17 7.70 33.24
CA LYS A 9 11.53 7.58 31.81
C LYS A 9 10.68 8.49 30.93
N VAL A 10 9.37 8.54 31.16
CA VAL A 10 8.46 9.42 30.42
C VAL A 10 8.82 10.88 30.65
N ARG A 11 9.17 11.26 31.90
CA ARG A 11 9.64 12.60 32.22
C ARG A 11 10.91 12.94 31.45
N TYR A 12 11.89 12.04 31.42
CA TYR A 12 13.12 12.23 30.64
C TYR A 12 12.84 12.52 29.17
N TYR A 13 12.04 11.70 28.48
CA TYR A 13 11.75 11.89 27.06
C TYR A 13 10.87 13.12 26.75
N LYS A 14 10.17 13.68 27.74
CA LYS A 14 9.27 14.82 27.56
C LYS A 14 9.88 16.16 27.99
N GLU A 15 10.74 16.15 29.00
CA GLU A 15 11.18 17.37 29.68
C GLU A 15 12.70 17.59 29.60
N SER A 16 13.51 16.55 29.39
CA SER A 16 14.94 16.72 29.14
C SER A 16 15.19 17.06 27.68
N LYS A 17 16.05 18.04 27.41
CA LYS A 17 16.47 18.39 26.05
C LYS A 17 17.02 17.17 25.30
N GLU A 18 17.88 16.38 25.94
CA GLU A 18 18.47 15.17 25.35
C GLU A 18 17.42 14.08 25.10
N GLY A 19 16.46 13.94 26.01
CA GLY A 19 15.36 12.98 25.87
C GLY A 19 14.42 13.36 24.73
N VAL A 20 14.07 14.64 24.64
CA VAL A 20 13.25 15.18 23.54
C VAL A 20 13.97 15.00 22.20
N ASP A 21 15.25 15.35 22.11
CA ASP A 21 16.05 15.19 20.88
C ASP A 21 16.13 13.72 20.45
N THR A 22 16.28 12.80 21.42
CA THR A 22 16.29 11.36 21.16
C THR A 22 14.94 10.88 20.60
N MET A 23 13.84 11.36 21.18
CA MET A 23 12.49 11.01 20.73
C MET A 23 12.19 11.55 19.33
N CYS A 24 12.57 12.81 19.06
CA CYS A 24 12.41 13.43 17.74
C CYS A 24 13.11 12.62 16.66
N LYS A 25 14.39 12.28 16.87
CA LYS A 25 15.16 11.44 15.94
C LYS A 25 14.55 10.06 15.74
N ALA A 26 14.05 9.44 16.81
CA ALA A 26 13.38 8.15 16.71
C ALA A 26 12.11 8.22 15.84
N MET A 27 11.34 9.31 15.97
CA MET A 27 10.14 9.52 15.17
C MET A 27 10.47 9.86 13.71
N GLU A 28 11.48 10.68 13.45
CA GLU A 28 11.96 10.97 12.09
C GLU A 28 12.40 9.69 11.37
N ASN A 29 13.17 8.84 12.05
CA ASN A 29 13.59 7.54 11.50
C ASN A 29 12.40 6.61 11.24
N LEU A 30 11.40 6.61 12.15
CA LEU A 30 10.16 5.87 11.97
C LEU A 30 9.43 6.34 10.70
N VAL A 31 9.21 7.65 10.57
CA VAL A 31 8.54 8.26 9.42
C VAL A 31 9.32 8.01 8.13
N GLU A 32 10.64 8.08 8.14
CA GLU A 32 11.45 7.81 6.97
C GLU A 32 11.34 6.33 6.54
N LYS A 33 11.49 5.40 7.49
CA LYS A 33 11.44 3.96 7.22
C LYS A 33 10.08 3.55 6.68
N TYR A 34 9.02 3.86 7.42
CA TYR A 34 7.67 3.44 7.07
C TYR A 34 7.10 4.30 5.94
N GLY A 35 7.42 5.59 5.88
CA GLY A 35 6.99 6.46 4.78
C GLY A 35 7.55 6.03 3.42
N LYS A 36 8.77 5.48 3.36
CA LYS A 36 9.31 4.89 2.12
C LYS A 36 8.61 3.58 1.77
N GLN A 37 8.35 2.72 2.75
CA GLN A 37 7.64 1.45 2.55
C GLN A 37 6.21 1.67 2.06
N TYR A 38 5.42 2.50 2.75
CA TYR A 38 4.04 2.78 2.37
C TYR A 38 3.93 3.47 1.00
N LYS A 39 4.89 4.35 0.63
CA LYS A 39 4.92 4.93 -0.71
C LYS A 39 5.24 3.90 -1.80
N ALA A 40 6.11 2.94 -1.52
CA ALA A 40 6.45 1.89 -2.46
C ALA A 40 5.28 0.91 -2.64
N GLU A 41 4.68 0.46 -1.54
CA GLU A 41 3.50 -0.41 -1.52
C GLU A 41 2.32 0.25 -2.23
N GLY A 42 1.97 1.49 -1.85
CA GLY A 42 0.87 2.22 -2.49
C GLY A 42 1.08 2.46 -4.00
N ARG A 43 2.33 2.65 -4.45
CA ARG A 43 2.63 2.74 -5.90
C ARG A 43 2.50 1.39 -6.61
N ALA A 44 2.91 0.31 -5.96
CA ALA A 44 2.79 -1.03 -6.54
C ALA A 44 1.31 -1.45 -6.65
N GLU A 45 0.53 -1.20 -5.59
CA GLU A 45 -0.92 -1.44 -5.57
C GLU A 45 -1.64 -0.59 -6.60
N GLY A 46 -1.38 0.72 -6.66
CA GLY A 46 -2.01 1.61 -7.63
C GLY A 46 -1.72 1.22 -9.08
N LYS A 47 -0.50 0.77 -9.41
CA LYS A 47 -0.18 0.26 -10.75
C LYS A 47 -0.90 -1.05 -11.07
N ALA A 48 -1.04 -1.94 -10.09
CA ALA A 48 -1.75 -3.19 -10.27
C ALA A 48 -3.26 -2.96 -10.46
N GLU A 49 -3.84 -2.04 -9.70
CA GLU A 49 -5.24 -1.65 -9.83
C GLU A 49 -5.51 -0.95 -11.16
N GLU A 50 -4.66 -0.03 -11.59
CA GLU A 50 -4.78 0.63 -12.89
C GLU A 50 -4.67 -0.40 -14.04
N LYS A 51 -3.77 -1.38 -13.95
CA LYS A 51 -3.67 -2.48 -14.93
C LYS A 51 -4.98 -3.27 -14.99
N LYS A 52 -5.56 -3.62 -13.84
CA LYS A 52 -6.85 -4.33 -13.77
C LYS A 52 -7.99 -3.49 -14.34
N GLU A 53 -8.07 -2.20 -14.03
CA GLU A 53 -9.11 -1.31 -14.53
C GLU A 53 -9.04 -1.16 -16.06
N ARG A 54 -7.85 -1.03 -16.63
CA ARG A 54 -7.69 -0.99 -18.10
C ARG A 54 -8.12 -2.30 -18.76
N ILE A 55 -7.81 -3.45 -18.17
CA ILE A 55 -8.28 -4.76 -18.65
C ILE A 55 -9.80 -4.82 -18.61
N LEU A 56 -10.43 -4.39 -17.50
CA LEU A 56 -11.88 -4.36 -17.36
C LEU A 56 -12.55 -3.44 -18.39
N ARG A 57 -11.97 -2.27 -18.65
CA ARG A 57 -12.48 -1.34 -19.67
C ARG A 57 -12.48 -1.98 -21.06
N LEU A 58 -11.41 -2.69 -21.42
CA LEU A 58 -11.34 -3.41 -22.69
C LEU A 58 -12.32 -4.58 -22.76
N LEU A 59 -12.54 -5.29 -21.65
CA LEU A 59 -13.54 -6.36 -21.56
C LEU A 59 -14.97 -5.82 -21.70
N LEU A 60 -15.25 -4.64 -21.14
CA LEU A 60 -16.55 -3.96 -21.24
C LEU A 60 -16.81 -3.38 -22.64
N ASP A 61 -15.78 -2.81 -23.27
CA ASP A 61 -15.88 -2.30 -24.65
C ASP A 61 -16.18 -3.42 -25.65
N GLY A 62 -15.83 -4.68 -25.33
CA GLY A 62 -16.14 -5.85 -26.15
C GLY A 62 -15.46 -5.89 -27.53
N THR A 63 -14.55 -4.94 -27.79
CA THR A 63 -13.85 -4.78 -29.08
C THR A 63 -12.71 -5.78 -29.27
N LEU A 64 -12.14 -6.27 -28.18
CA LEU A 64 -11.02 -7.22 -28.19
C LEU A 64 -11.42 -8.54 -27.54
N PRO A 65 -11.10 -9.69 -28.17
CA PRO A 65 -11.32 -10.99 -27.56
C PRO A 65 -10.37 -11.20 -26.36
N VAL A 66 -10.82 -11.99 -25.38
CA VAL A 66 -10.11 -12.24 -24.11
C VAL A 66 -8.67 -12.72 -24.35
N GLN A 67 -8.45 -13.55 -25.37
CA GLN A 67 -7.13 -14.07 -25.76
C GLN A 67 -6.18 -12.96 -26.20
N LYS A 68 -6.70 -11.94 -26.91
CA LYS A 68 -5.89 -10.81 -27.35
C LYS A 68 -5.54 -9.90 -26.19
N ILE A 69 -6.46 -9.71 -25.25
CA ILE A 69 -6.22 -8.95 -24.02
C ILE A 69 -5.16 -9.65 -23.16
N ALA A 70 -5.27 -10.97 -22.99
CA ALA A 70 -4.28 -11.80 -22.29
C ALA A 70 -2.87 -11.62 -22.90
N SER A 71 -2.77 -11.68 -24.24
CA SER A 71 -1.52 -11.45 -24.96
C SER A 71 -0.97 -10.03 -24.86
N ILE A 72 -1.82 -8.99 -24.76
CA ILE A 72 -1.36 -7.59 -24.64
C ILE A 72 -0.78 -7.31 -23.26
N TYR A 73 -1.32 -7.94 -22.22
CA TYR A 73 -0.95 -7.69 -20.83
C TYR A 73 -0.02 -8.74 -20.23
N ASP A 74 0.47 -9.68 -21.05
CA ASP A 74 1.27 -10.84 -20.65
C ASP A 74 0.64 -11.61 -19.47
N LEU A 75 -0.68 -11.84 -19.55
CA LEU A 75 -1.46 -12.57 -18.56
C LEU A 75 -1.93 -13.91 -19.13
N GLN A 76 -2.18 -14.87 -18.25
CA GLN A 76 -2.90 -16.07 -18.65
C GLN A 76 -4.37 -15.75 -18.88
N ILE A 77 -5.05 -16.53 -19.72
CA ILE A 77 -6.47 -16.32 -20.03
C ILE A 77 -7.30 -16.45 -18.76
N GLU A 78 -6.94 -17.40 -17.90
CA GLU A 78 -7.58 -17.66 -16.61
C GLU A 78 -7.52 -16.44 -15.67
N ASP A 79 -6.43 -15.67 -15.70
CA ASP A 79 -6.28 -14.46 -14.87
C ASP A 79 -7.20 -13.33 -15.35
N VAL A 80 -7.36 -13.19 -16.67
CA VAL A 80 -8.27 -12.20 -17.27
C VAL A 80 -9.72 -12.56 -16.96
N GLU A 81 -10.08 -13.84 -17.05
CA GLU A 81 -11.41 -14.31 -16.65
C GLU A 81 -11.66 -14.11 -15.15
N LYS A 82 -10.66 -14.34 -14.30
CA LYS A 82 -10.76 -14.10 -12.87
C LYS A 82 -11.04 -12.62 -12.58
N ILE A 83 -10.34 -11.71 -13.26
CA ILE A 83 -10.59 -10.26 -13.16
C ILE A 83 -12.03 -9.93 -13.56
N GLN A 84 -12.53 -10.54 -14.65
CA GLN A 84 -13.91 -10.37 -15.10
C GLN A 84 -14.93 -10.88 -14.06
N ARG A 85 -14.72 -12.06 -13.49
CA ARG A 85 -15.59 -12.64 -12.45
C ARG A 85 -15.57 -11.81 -11.16
N GLU A 86 -14.39 -11.37 -10.72
CA GLU A 86 -14.25 -10.49 -9.55
C GLU A 86 -15.02 -9.18 -9.73
N TYR A 87 -15.04 -8.62 -10.94
CA TYR A 87 -15.81 -7.42 -11.25
C TYR A 87 -17.33 -7.67 -11.22
N LEU A 88 -17.79 -8.78 -11.82
CA LEU A 88 -19.21 -9.15 -11.82
C LEU A 88 -19.75 -9.44 -10.41
N ASN A 89 -18.92 -9.99 -9.52
CA ASN A 89 -19.31 -10.32 -8.13
C ASN A 89 -19.31 -9.12 -7.18
N LYS A 90 -18.65 -8.02 -7.54
CA LYS A 90 -18.61 -6.78 -6.74
C LYS A 90 -19.78 -5.83 -7.03
N ARG A 91 -20.59 -6.11 -8.05
CA ARG A 91 -21.70 -5.29 -8.51
C ARG A 91 -23.04 -5.84 -8.02
#